data_AF-A0A2N2LBW3-F1
#
_entry.id   AF-A0A2N2LBW3-F1
#
_cell.length_a   1.000
_cell.length_b   1.000
_cell.length_c   1.000
_cell.angle_alpha   90.00
_cell.angle_beta   90.00
_cell.angle_gamma   90.00
#
_symmetry.space_group_name_H-M   'P 1'
#
loop_
_entity.id
_entity.type
_entity.pdbx_description
1 polymer ?
#
loop_
_entity_poly.entity_id
_entity_poly.type
_entity_poly.pdbx_seq_one_letter_code
_entity_poly.pdbx_strand_id
1 'polypeptide(L)' 'MREQSETELKAELEQAHQALFNLRFQTSTRQLADNSQIAKTRKRIARIKTLLAQGQAVQSGK' A
#
# COMPACT_ATOMS: atom_id res chain seq x y z
N MET A 1 -1.70 20.10 -3.28
CA MET A 1 -1.85 18.74 -2.72
C MET A 1 -0.54 17.97 -2.87
N ARG A 2 0.53 18.38 -2.17
CA ARG A 2 1.87 17.79 -2.29
C ARG A 2 2.55 17.54 -0.94
N GLU A 3 1.76 17.49 0.12
CA GLU A 3 2.25 17.21 1.48
C GLU A 3 1.26 16.26 2.16
N GLN A 4 1.06 15.09 1.57
CA GLN A 4 0.77 13.97 2.46
C GLN A 4 2.09 13.68 3.15
N SER A 5 2.18 14.07 4.43
CA SER A 5 3.37 13.84 5.23
C SER A 5 3.76 12.36 5.14
N GLU A 6 5.05 12.03 5.23
CA GLU A 6 5.50 10.63 5.20
C GLU A 6 4.72 9.73 6.18
N THR A 7 4.22 10.30 7.27
CA THR A 7 3.32 9.68 8.24
C THR A 7 2.00 9.23 7.63
N GLU A 8 1.35 10.02 6.78
CA GLU A 8 0.12 9.64 6.08
C GLU A 8 0.37 8.51 5.07
N LEU A 9 1.47 8.60 4.31
CA LEU A 9 1.85 7.53 3.38
C LEU A 9 2.17 6.22 4.11
N LYS A 10 2.81 6.29 5.28
CA LYS A 10 3.04 5.13 6.16
C LYS A 10 1.73 4.59 6.72
N ALA A 11 0.79 5.45 7.12
CA ALA A 11 -0.52 5.03 7.58
C ALA A 11 -1.32 4.33 6.46
N GLU A 12 -1.31 4.87 5.23
CA GLU A 12 -1.94 4.26 4.08
C GLU A 12 -1.27 2.92 3.69
N LEU A 13 0.05 2.82 3.83
CA LEU A 13 0.81 1.58 3.64
C LEU A 13 0.31 0.50 4.60
N GLU A 14 0.14 0.81 5.88
CA GLU A 14 -0.37 -0.14 6.88
C GLU A 14 -1.82 -0.56 6.60
N GLN A 15 -2.68 0.40 6.27
CA GLN A 15 -4.06 0.08 5.88
C GLN A 15 -4.11 -0.85 4.66
N ALA A 16 -3.23 -0.64 3.67
CA ALA A 16 -3.13 -1.52 2.51
C ALA A 16 -2.59 -2.92 2.87
N HIS A 17 -1.68 -3.02 3.85
CA HIS A 17 -1.23 -4.31 4.39
C HIS A 17 -2.34 -5.06 5.12
N GLN A 18 -3.11 -4.39 5.97
CA GLN A 18 -4.28 -4.94 6.64
C GLN A 18 -5.32 -5.44 5.64
N ALA A 19 -5.60 -4.65 4.60
CA ALA A 19 -6.52 -5.03 3.52
C ALA A 19 -6.02 -6.27 2.76
N LEU A 20 -4.72 -6.36 2.48
CA LEU A 20 -4.11 -7.53 1.84
C LEU A 20 -4.23 -8.78 2.73
N PHE A 21 -4.06 -8.64 4.04
CA PHE A 21 -4.24 -9.73 5.00
C PHE A 21 -5.68 -10.26 4.97
N ASN A 22 -6.67 -9.35 5.04
CA ASN A 22 -8.09 -9.72 4.96
C ASN A 22 -8.44 -10.39 3.63
N LEU A 23 -7.93 -9.88 2.50
CA LEU A 23 -8.13 -10.49 1.19
C LEU A 23 -7.52 -11.89 1.10
N ARG A 24 -6.32 -12.11 1.65
CA ARG A 24 -5.68 -13.44 1.72
C ARG A 24 -6.49 -14.40 2.60
N PHE A 25 -7.03 -13.92 3.71
CA PHE A 25 -7.88 -14.71 4.58
C PHE A 25 -9.18 -15.12 3.87
N GLN A 26 -9.85 -14.20 3.19
CA GLN A 26 -11.05 -14.47 2.38
C GLN A 26 -10.77 -15.40 1.20
N THR A 27 -9.56 -15.34 0.63
CA THR A 27 -9.12 -16.27 -0.42
C THR A 27 -8.98 -17.68 0.17
N SER A 28 -8.42 -17.81 1.38
CA SER A 28 -8.27 -19.08 2.07
C SER A 28 -9.60 -19.73 2.42
N THR A 29 -10.63 -18.92 2.74
CA THR A 29 -12.00 -19.42 2.99
C THR A 29 -12.77 -19.72 1.70
N ARG A 30 -12.18 -19.51 0.51
CA ARG A 30 -12.81 -19.63 -0.82
C ARG A 30 -14.07 -18.75 -0.98
N GLN A 31 -14.18 -17.68 -0.20
CA GLN A 31 -15.29 -16.73 -0.24
C GLN A 31 -14.99 -15.50 -1.10
N LEU A 32 -13.79 -15.42 -1.68
CA LEU A 32 -13.40 -14.26 -2.47
C LEU A 32 -13.92 -14.35 -3.91
N ALA A 33 -14.90 -13.51 -4.23
CA ALA A 33 -15.46 -13.40 -5.58
C ALA A 33 -14.50 -12.76 -6.59
N ASP A 34 -13.57 -11.90 -6.14
CA ASP A 34 -12.65 -11.15 -7.01
C ASP A 34 -11.19 -11.23 -6.53
N ASN A 35 -10.47 -12.23 -7.06
CA ASN A 35 -9.02 -12.40 -6.83
C ASN A 35 -8.17 -11.26 -7.42
N SER A 36 -8.71 -10.41 -8.32
CA SER A 36 -7.98 -9.28 -8.89
C SER A 36 -7.66 -8.20 -7.85
N GLN A 37 -8.45 -8.14 -6.76
CA GLN A 37 -8.24 -7.19 -5.67
C GLN A 37 -6.90 -7.41 -4.97
N ILE A 38 -6.43 -8.66 -4.86
CA ILE A 38 -5.12 -8.98 -4.28
C ILE A 38 -4.01 -8.33 -5.12
N ALA A 39 -4.08 -8.47 -6.44
CA ALA A 39 -3.10 -7.90 -7.36
C ALA A 39 -3.14 -6.36 -7.35
N LYS A 40 -4.34 -5.76 -7.27
CA LYS A 40 -4.52 -4.30 -7.16
C LYS A 40 -3.94 -3.76 -5.85
N THR A 41 -4.24 -4.39 -4.71
CA THR A 41 -3.71 -4.01 -3.39
C THR A 41 -2.19 -4.12 -3.34
N ARG A 42 -1.61 -5.21 -3.90
CA ARG A 42 -0.14 -5.33 -4.04
C ARG A 42 0.48 -4.19 -4.87
N LYS A 43 -0.13 -3.82 -6.00
CA LYS A 43 0.32 -2.69 -6.82
C LYS A 43 0.23 -1.36 -6.07
N ARG A 44 -0.82 -1.16 -5.25
CA ARG A 44 -0.96 0.03 -4.41
C ARG A 44 0.17 0.14 -3.37
N ILE A 45 0.46 -0.95 -2.66
CA ILE A 45 1.59 -1.02 -1.70
C ILE A 45 2.91 -0.66 -2.39
N ALA A 46 3.17 -1.22 -3.58
CA ALA A 46 4.38 -0.92 -4.34
C ALA A 46 4.49 0.57 -4.70
N ARG A 47 3.40 1.19 -5.17
CA ARG A 47 3.37 2.63 -5.48
C ARG A 47 3.64 3.51 -4.26
N ILE A 48 3.02 3.21 -3.12
CA ILE A 48 3.23 3.95 -1.87
C ILE A 48 4.70 3.85 -1.44
N LYS A 49 5.31 2.65 -1.53
CA LYS A 49 6.75 2.47 -1.27
C LYS A 49 7.62 3.28 -2.22
N THR A 50 7.28 3.34 -3.50
CA THR A 50 8.01 4.17 -4.47
C THR A 50 7.90 5.66 -4.13
N LEU A 51 6.71 6.15 -3.76
CA LEU A 51 6.51 7.54 -3.36
C LEU A 51 7.30 7.89 -2.08
N LEU A 52 7.31 7.00 -1.10
CA LEU A 52 8.14 7.14 0.10
C LEU A 52 9.64 7.21 -0.26
N ALA A 53 10.11 6.31 -1.13
CA ALA A 53 11.51 6.31 -1.57
C ALA A 53 11.88 7.59 -2.36
N GLN A 54 10.99 8.08 -3.22
CA GLN A 54 11.18 9.34 -3.93
C GLN A 54 11.20 10.55 -2.97
N GLY A 55 10.30 10.57 -1.98
CA GLY A 55 10.26 11.61 -0.95
C GLY A 55 11.54 11.64 -0.10
N GLN A 56 12.03 10.47 0.31
CA GLN A 56 13.29 10.34 1.04
C GLN A 56 14.50 10.76 0.21
N ALA A 57 14.57 10.35 -1.06
CA ALA A 57 15.68 10.73 -1.95
C ALA A 57 15.75 12.25 -2.19
N VAL A 58 14.61 12.94 -2.19
CA VAL A 58 14.56 14.42 -2.32
C VAL A 58 14.99 15.12 -1.03
N GLN A 59 14.78 14.51 0.15
CA GLN A 59 15.22 15.08 1.44
C GLN A 59 16.71 14.90 1.71
N SER A 60 17.35 13.83 1.23
CA SER A 60 18.79 13.60 1.43
C SER A 60 19.70 14.44 0.53
N GLY A 61 19.12 15.25 -0.37
CA GLY A 61 19.84 16.14 -1.28
C GLY A 61 19.77 17.63 -0.93
N LYS A 62 19.35 17.99 0.29
CA LYS A 62 19.35 19.37 0.81
C LYS A 62 20.24 19.51 2.03
#